data_AF-A0A450X975-F1
#
_entry.id   AF-A0A450X975-F1
#
_cell.length_a   1.000
_cell.length_b   1.000
_cell.length_c   1.000
_cell.angle_alpha   90.00
_cell.angle_beta   90.00
_cell.angle_gamma   90.00
#
_symmetry.space_group_name_H-M   'P 1'
#
loop_
_entity.id
_entity.type
_entity.pdbx_description
1 polymer ?
#
loop_
_entity_poly.entity_id
_entity_poly.type
_entity_poly.pdbx_seq_one_letter_code
_entity_poly.pdbx_strand_id
1 'polypeptide(L)'
;MRGETPRFEGRDRPKIHPDPGVSILAGQLHRSHQDAAPRHTAPGHRHTFLNIRCLPMHEFQLIRHFFSTGTASREDVILGIGDDAALLRVPPGHNVVTAIATRQDPKGEQSPEVLGREVLRLSLTRLTALGATPAWFTLALTMPEADNDWLARFSQSLKELARDSGVALIGGDTTRGPWSVTIISNGYIPLSGA
;
A
#
# COMPACT_ATOMS: atom_id res chain seq x y z
N MET A 1 -34.70 -20.51 -59.22
CA MET A 1 -35.30 -21.17 -58.03
C MET A 1 -35.04 -20.27 -56.84
N ARG A 2 -36.11 -19.77 -56.22
CA ARG A 2 -36.06 -19.04 -54.93
C ARG A 2 -35.99 -20.09 -53.81
N GLY A 3 -35.24 -19.78 -52.75
CA GLY A 3 -35.16 -20.60 -51.54
C GLY A 3 -34.42 -19.82 -50.47
N GLU A 4 -35.19 -19.10 -49.67
CA GLU A 4 -34.76 -18.22 -48.59
C GLU A 4 -34.53 -18.99 -47.27
N THR A 5 -33.87 -18.27 -46.33
CA THR A 5 -33.99 -18.34 -44.84
C THR A 5 -33.21 -19.43 -44.08
N PRO A 6 -32.81 -19.17 -42.79
CA PRO A 6 -33.33 -18.14 -41.89
C PRO A 6 -32.34 -17.19 -41.21
N ARG A 7 -32.85 -15.96 -41.03
CA ARG A 7 -32.44 -14.99 -39.99
C ARG A 7 -32.69 -15.60 -38.61
N PHE A 8 -31.71 -15.51 -37.73
CA PHE A 8 -31.92 -15.69 -36.29
C PHE A 8 -32.35 -14.35 -35.68
N GLU A 9 -33.65 -14.22 -35.44
CA GLU A 9 -34.22 -13.27 -34.49
C GLU A 9 -34.13 -13.84 -33.06
N GLY A 10 -33.94 -12.96 -32.08
CA GLY A 10 -34.39 -13.16 -30.70
C GLY A 10 -33.61 -14.14 -29.82
N ARG A 11 -32.60 -13.62 -29.11
CA ARG A 11 -32.40 -14.03 -27.70
C ARG A 11 -32.33 -12.80 -26.83
N ASP A 12 -33.28 -12.76 -25.90
CA ASP A 12 -33.40 -11.78 -24.83
C ASP A 12 -32.08 -11.58 -24.10
N ARG A 13 -31.69 -10.30 -23.97
CA ARG A 13 -30.67 -9.90 -22.99
C ARG A 13 -31.33 -9.94 -21.60
N PRO A 14 -30.74 -10.59 -20.59
CA PRO A 14 -31.22 -10.41 -19.23
C PRO A 14 -31.01 -8.94 -18.82
N LYS A 15 -32.12 -8.26 -18.50
CA LYS A 15 -32.10 -6.94 -17.87
C LYS A 15 -31.60 -7.11 -16.44
N ILE A 16 -30.38 -6.65 -16.17
CA ILE A 16 -29.87 -6.53 -14.81
C ILE A 16 -30.55 -5.31 -14.19
N HIS A 17 -31.48 -5.54 -13.28
CA HIS A 17 -32.02 -4.52 -12.39
C HIS A 17 -30.98 -4.20 -11.30
N PRO A 18 -30.58 -2.93 -11.09
CA PRO A 18 -29.86 -2.56 -9.89
C PRO A 18 -30.84 -2.54 -8.71
N ASP A 19 -30.54 -3.36 -7.70
CA ASP A 19 -31.24 -3.37 -6.41
C ASP A 19 -30.89 -2.07 -5.65
N PRO A 20 -31.88 -1.26 -5.21
CA PRO A 20 -31.63 0.02 -4.55
C PRO A 20 -31.48 -0.20 -3.04
N GLY A 21 -30.25 -0.24 -2.53
CA GLY A 21 -30.10 -0.57 -1.12
C GLY A 21 -28.74 -0.38 -0.47
N VAL A 22 -28.05 0.75 -0.65
CA VAL A 22 -27.22 1.32 0.44
C VAL A 22 -27.22 2.85 0.32
N SER A 23 -27.94 3.48 1.24
CA SER A 23 -28.18 4.92 1.31
C SER A 23 -26.92 5.67 1.78
N ILE A 24 -26.49 6.63 0.98
CA ILE A 24 -25.47 7.63 1.32
C ILE A 24 -26.12 8.66 2.24
N LEU A 25 -25.71 8.71 3.52
CA LEU A 25 -26.06 9.84 4.39
C LEU A 25 -25.12 11.02 4.10
N ALA A 26 -25.49 11.80 3.07
CA ALA A 26 -25.19 13.21 2.99
C ALA A 26 -26.43 13.97 3.48
N GLY A 27 -26.31 14.62 4.63
CA GLY A 27 -27.41 15.37 5.24
C GLY A 27 -26.87 16.46 6.16
N GLN A 28 -26.50 17.59 5.55
CA GLN A 28 -26.41 18.88 6.23
C GLN A 28 -27.74 19.18 6.93
N LEU A 29 -27.75 19.91 8.04
CA LEU A 29 -28.75 20.95 8.29
C LEU A 29 -28.32 21.88 9.45
N HIS A 30 -28.24 23.17 9.10
CA HIS A 30 -28.21 24.34 9.97
C HIS A 30 -29.38 24.36 10.98
N ARG A 31 -29.11 24.78 12.23
CA ARG A 31 -29.71 26.00 12.84
C ARG A 31 -29.23 26.27 14.27
N SER A 32 -28.98 27.55 14.52
CA SER A 32 -28.63 28.22 15.78
C SER A 32 -29.85 28.43 16.69
N HIS A 33 -29.72 28.29 18.01
CA HIS A 33 -30.08 29.28 19.05
C HIS A 33 -29.88 28.72 20.47
N GLN A 34 -29.83 29.66 21.41
CA GLN A 34 -29.24 29.68 22.75
C GLN A 34 -29.96 28.89 23.88
N ASP A 35 -29.16 28.68 24.93
CA ASP A 35 -29.43 28.70 26.38
C ASP A 35 -30.02 27.51 27.16
N ALA A 36 -29.47 27.43 28.40
CA ALA A 36 -29.93 26.76 29.62
C ALA A 36 -29.36 25.36 29.97
N ALA A 37 -28.45 25.35 30.96
CA ALA A 37 -28.22 24.23 31.88
C ALA A 37 -29.30 24.28 32.99
N PRO A 38 -29.72 23.17 33.66
CA PRO A 38 -28.83 22.44 34.58
C PRO A 38 -29.02 20.89 34.70
N ARG A 39 -27.90 20.24 35.08
CA ARG A 39 -27.69 19.01 35.89
C ARG A 39 -28.80 17.93 35.94
N HIS A 40 -28.52 16.76 35.37
CA HIS A 40 -28.63 15.46 36.07
C HIS A 40 -27.85 14.35 35.36
N THR A 41 -27.38 13.41 36.18
CA THR A 41 -26.36 12.36 36.00
C THR A 41 -26.81 11.11 35.22
N ALA A 42 -25.98 10.62 34.27
CA ALA A 42 -25.93 9.22 33.81
C ALA A 42 -24.53 8.88 33.26
N PRO A 43 -24.01 7.64 33.40
CA PRO A 43 -22.64 7.29 33.06
C PRO A 43 -22.50 6.98 31.56
N GLY A 44 -22.03 7.95 30.78
CA GLY A 44 -21.68 7.78 29.37
C GLY A 44 -20.35 7.05 29.20
N HIS A 45 -20.37 6.00 28.36
CA HIS A 45 -19.20 5.25 27.94
C HIS A 45 -18.12 6.18 27.41
N ARG A 46 -16.95 6.18 28.07
CA ARG A 46 -15.78 6.88 27.57
C ARG A 46 -15.28 6.12 26.34
N HIS A 47 -15.65 6.61 25.16
CA HIS A 47 -14.84 6.39 23.98
C HIS A 47 -13.49 7.05 24.25
N THR A 48 -12.53 6.23 24.67
CA THR A 48 -11.13 6.60 24.68
C THR A 48 -10.75 6.82 23.22
N PHE A 49 -10.84 8.06 22.76
CA PHE A 49 -10.14 8.47 21.55
C PHE A 49 -8.68 8.12 21.80
N LEU A 50 -8.21 7.11 21.06
CA LEU A 50 -6.80 6.77 21.02
C LEU A 50 -6.10 8.05 20.55
N ASN A 51 -5.38 8.70 21.46
CA ASN A 51 -4.48 9.80 21.11
C ASN A 51 -3.49 9.22 20.11
N ILE A 52 -3.76 9.39 18.81
CA ILE A 52 -2.76 9.24 17.77
C ILE A 52 -1.75 10.32 18.10
N ARG A 53 -0.68 9.92 18.80
CA ARG A 53 0.51 10.75 18.91
C ARG A 53 0.95 10.99 17.47
N CYS A 54 0.70 12.19 16.95
CA CYS A 54 1.47 12.72 15.83
C CYS A 54 2.94 12.55 16.21
N LEU A 55 3.61 11.57 15.60
CA LEU A 55 5.05 11.47 15.68
C LEU A 55 5.64 12.79 15.18
N PRO A 56 6.70 13.31 15.81
CA PRO A 56 7.28 14.58 15.42
C PRO A 56 7.66 14.57 13.94
N MET A 57 7.39 15.70 13.27
CA MET A 57 7.52 15.99 11.83
C MET A 57 8.83 15.57 11.12
N HIS A 58 9.81 15.00 11.82
CA HIS A 58 11.11 14.62 11.28
C HIS A 58 11.10 13.22 10.64
N GLU A 59 10.30 12.30 11.15
CA GLU A 59 10.35 10.88 10.74
C GLU A 59 9.61 10.61 9.42
N PHE A 60 8.40 11.17 9.25
CA PHE A 60 7.65 11.16 7.99
C PHE A 60 8.37 11.87 6.83
N GLN A 61 9.24 12.84 7.14
CA GLN A 61 10.00 13.55 6.11
C GLN A 61 11.12 12.71 5.50
N LEU A 62 11.66 11.72 6.20
CA LEU A 62 12.73 10.87 5.66
C LEU A 62 12.21 9.98 4.53
N ILE A 63 11.02 9.39 4.68
CA ILE A 63 10.37 8.62 3.60
C ILE A 63 10.14 9.52 2.39
N ARG A 64 9.55 10.70 2.60
CA ARG A 64 9.32 11.64 1.50
C ARG A 64 10.60 12.15 0.85
N HIS A 65 11.67 12.37 1.61
CA HIS A 65 12.92 12.89 1.09
C HIS A 65 13.69 11.83 0.31
N PHE A 66 13.87 10.65 0.90
CA PHE A 66 14.70 9.60 0.33
C PHE A 66 13.94 8.64 -0.57
N PHE A 67 12.60 8.56 -0.49
CA PHE A 67 11.85 7.47 -1.12
C PHE A 67 10.63 7.90 -1.94
N SER A 68 10.25 9.18 -1.98
CA SER A 68 9.05 9.64 -2.72
C SER A 68 9.12 9.48 -4.24
N THR A 69 10.32 9.41 -4.80
CA THR A 69 10.53 9.30 -6.25
C THR A 69 11.63 8.29 -6.57
N GLY A 70 11.57 7.70 -7.77
CA GLY A 70 12.67 6.92 -8.34
C GLY A 70 12.51 5.41 -8.31
N THR A 71 11.36 4.85 -7.93
CA THR A 71 11.00 3.45 -8.25
C THR A 71 10.18 3.37 -9.55
N ALA A 72 9.77 2.18 -9.98
CA ALA A 72 8.91 2.05 -11.15
C ALA A 72 7.58 2.79 -10.94
N SER A 73 7.11 3.49 -11.97
CA SER A 73 5.74 4.03 -12.03
C SER A 73 4.82 2.95 -12.54
N ARG A 74 3.66 2.74 -11.91
CA ARG A 74 2.70 1.72 -12.32
C ARG A 74 1.26 2.21 -12.23
N GLU A 75 0.45 1.85 -13.22
CA GLU A 75 -0.96 2.24 -13.32
C GLU A 75 -1.86 1.55 -12.28
N ASP A 76 -1.39 0.43 -11.74
CA ASP A 76 -2.08 -0.34 -10.72
C ASP A 76 -1.86 0.21 -9.29
N VAL A 77 -1.09 1.29 -9.14
CA VAL A 77 -0.96 2.08 -7.90
C VAL A 77 -1.87 3.32 -8.02
N ILE A 78 -3.05 3.26 -7.40
CA ILE A 78 -4.04 4.36 -7.41
C ILE A 78 -3.65 5.44 -6.40
N LEU A 79 -3.17 5.02 -5.23
CA LEU A 79 -2.64 5.88 -4.16
C LEU A 79 -1.35 5.24 -3.64
N GLY A 80 -0.26 6.00 -3.59
CA GLY A 80 1.07 5.52 -3.21
C GLY A 80 1.67 6.32 -2.05
N ILE A 81 2.99 6.51 -2.09
CA ILE A 81 3.72 7.26 -1.07
C ILE A 81 3.19 8.69 -0.99
N GLY A 82 2.83 9.12 0.22
CA GLY A 82 2.34 10.48 0.46
C GLY A 82 1.11 10.54 1.35
N ASP A 83 0.41 9.41 1.47
CA ASP A 83 -0.77 9.19 2.33
C ASP A 83 -0.50 8.09 3.36
N ASP A 84 -1.42 7.95 4.33
CA ASP A 84 -1.33 6.96 5.42
C ASP A 84 -1.50 5.50 4.95
N ALA A 85 -1.95 5.29 3.72
CA ALA A 85 -2.17 3.98 3.13
C ALA A 85 -2.01 4.01 1.60
N ALA A 86 -1.63 2.86 1.03
CA ALA A 86 -1.63 2.66 -0.41
C ALA A 86 -2.96 2.06 -0.89
N LEU A 87 -3.46 2.53 -2.04
CA LEU A 87 -4.62 1.97 -2.73
C LEU A 87 -4.14 1.35 -4.04
N LEU A 88 -4.39 0.05 -4.19
CA LEU A 88 -3.83 -0.77 -5.26
C LEU A 88 -4.94 -1.46 -6.04
N ARG A 89 -4.78 -1.57 -7.36
CA ARG A 89 -5.70 -2.29 -8.23
C ARG A 89 -5.13 -3.67 -8.55
N VAL A 90 -5.80 -4.73 -8.12
CA VAL A 90 -5.46 -6.09 -8.54
C VAL A 90 -6.10 -6.38 -9.91
N PRO A 91 -5.35 -6.88 -10.91
CA PRO A 91 -5.90 -7.29 -12.19
C PRO A 91 -6.97 -8.39 -12.01
N PRO A 92 -8.08 -8.35 -12.78
CA PRO A 92 -9.07 -9.41 -12.76
C PRO A 92 -8.44 -10.78 -12.99
N GLY A 93 -8.94 -11.81 -12.29
CA GLY A 93 -8.45 -13.18 -12.46
C GLY A 93 -7.08 -13.46 -11.84
N HIS A 94 -6.59 -12.62 -10.92
CA HIS A 94 -5.33 -12.83 -10.20
C HIS A 94 -5.53 -12.87 -8.69
N ASN A 95 -4.71 -13.69 -8.03
CA ASN A 95 -4.45 -13.61 -6.59
C ASN A 95 -3.22 -12.72 -6.33
N VAL A 96 -3.14 -12.19 -5.11
CA VAL A 96 -1.94 -11.51 -4.61
C VAL A 96 -1.09 -12.51 -3.85
N VAL A 97 0.21 -12.54 -4.14
CA VAL A 97 1.23 -13.24 -3.37
C VAL A 97 2.05 -12.20 -2.63
N THR A 98 2.25 -12.42 -1.33
CA THR A 98 3.03 -11.53 -0.48
C THR A 98 4.25 -12.28 0.07
N ALA A 99 5.42 -11.64 -0.03
CA ALA A 99 6.67 -12.14 0.53
C ALA A 99 7.32 -11.04 1.38
N ILE A 100 7.71 -11.40 2.59
CA ILE A 100 8.41 -10.52 3.53
C ILE A 100 9.89 -10.90 3.60
N ALA A 101 10.80 -9.94 3.70
CA ALA A 101 12.20 -10.17 4.04
C ALA A 101 12.65 -9.16 5.10
N THR A 102 13.30 -9.65 6.15
CA THR A 102 13.79 -8.82 7.26
C THR A 102 15.27 -9.06 7.49
N ARG A 103 15.99 -7.97 7.79
CA ARG A 103 17.38 -7.97 8.29
C ARG A 103 17.42 -7.21 9.60
N GLN A 104 17.87 -7.89 10.66
CA GLN A 104 18.11 -7.30 11.97
C GLN A 104 19.58 -6.92 12.10
N ASP A 105 19.84 -5.81 12.78
CA ASP A 105 21.17 -5.29 13.07
C ASP A 105 22.16 -5.22 11.88
N PRO A 106 21.74 -4.84 10.65
CA PRO A 106 22.63 -4.87 9.48
C PRO A 106 23.80 -3.86 9.52
N LYS A 107 23.87 -2.96 10.51
CA LYS A 107 24.89 -1.91 10.56
C LYS A 107 26.25 -2.51 10.90
N GLY A 108 27.19 -2.41 9.96
CA GLY A 108 28.56 -2.88 10.12
C GLY A 108 28.85 -4.25 9.50
N GLU A 109 27.82 -5.02 9.14
CA GLU A 109 27.98 -6.29 8.43
C GLU A 109 28.18 -6.07 6.92
N GLN A 110 27.56 -5.04 6.36
CA GLN A 110 27.57 -4.74 4.94
C GLN A 110 27.34 -3.25 4.67
N SER A 111 27.70 -2.81 3.45
CA SER A 111 27.48 -1.43 3.04
C SER A 111 25.97 -1.15 2.83
N PRO A 112 25.52 0.11 2.98
CA PRO A 112 24.11 0.48 2.78
C PRO A 112 23.59 0.08 1.40
N GLU A 113 24.44 0.19 0.36
CA GLU A 113 24.08 -0.14 -1.01
C GLU A 113 23.82 -1.64 -1.18
N VAL A 114 24.69 -2.48 -0.61
CA VAL A 114 24.53 -3.94 -0.66
C VAL A 114 23.25 -4.34 0.06
N LEU A 115 23.00 -3.77 1.25
CA LEU A 115 21.81 -4.05 2.04
C LEU A 115 20.52 -3.69 1.29
N GLY A 116 20.45 -2.49 0.69
CA GLY A 116 19.28 -2.03 -0.05
C GLY A 116 18.91 -2.97 -1.20
N ARG A 117 19.90 -3.47 -1.94
CA ARG A 117 19.70 -4.46 -3.01
C ARG A 117 19.35 -5.84 -2.45
N GLU A 118 20.04 -6.28 -1.40
CA GLU A 118 19.88 -7.61 -0.85
C GLU A 118 18.47 -7.86 -0.33
N VAL A 119 17.95 -6.97 0.53
CA VAL A 119 16.65 -7.15 1.20
C VAL A 119 15.51 -7.20 0.19
N LEU A 120 15.52 -6.29 -0.79
CA LEU A 120 14.51 -6.30 -1.85
C LEU A 120 14.62 -7.56 -2.69
N ARG A 121 15.82 -7.90 -3.18
CA ARG A 121 16.06 -9.11 -3.99
C ARG A 121 15.54 -10.37 -3.30
N LEU A 122 15.78 -10.54 -1.99
CA LEU A 122 15.32 -11.70 -1.24
C LEU A 122 13.79 -11.86 -1.27
N SER A 123 13.06 -10.77 -1.05
CA SER A 123 11.60 -10.78 -1.13
C SER A 123 11.09 -11.05 -2.55
N LEU A 124 11.74 -10.48 -3.57
CA LEU A 124 11.37 -10.68 -4.98
C LEU A 124 11.61 -12.13 -5.43
N THR A 125 12.74 -12.73 -5.06
CA THR A 125 13.04 -14.14 -5.37
C THR A 125 11.98 -15.08 -4.81
N ARG A 126 11.43 -14.79 -3.63
CA ARG A 126 10.34 -15.59 -3.03
C ARG A 126 9.05 -15.50 -3.84
N LEU A 127 8.72 -14.33 -4.38
CA LEU A 127 7.58 -14.16 -5.29
C LEU A 127 7.79 -14.97 -6.58
N THR A 128 8.95 -14.81 -7.22
CA THR A 128 9.27 -15.51 -8.47
C THR A 128 9.34 -17.02 -8.29
N ALA A 129 9.77 -17.52 -7.12
CA ALA A 129 9.77 -18.95 -6.81
C ALA A 129 8.37 -19.56 -6.78
N LEU A 130 7.34 -18.76 -6.49
CA LEU A 130 5.93 -19.15 -6.57
C LEU A 130 5.31 -18.85 -7.96
N GLY A 131 6.11 -18.43 -8.93
CA GLY A 131 5.63 -18.03 -10.26
C GLY A 131 4.87 -16.70 -10.28
N ALA A 132 4.92 -15.92 -9.19
CA ALA A 132 4.26 -14.62 -9.14
C ALA A 132 5.06 -13.56 -9.89
N THR A 133 4.36 -12.64 -10.55
CA THR A 133 4.94 -11.44 -11.17
C THR A 133 5.00 -10.32 -10.13
N PRO A 134 6.18 -9.86 -9.69
CA PRO A 134 6.29 -8.78 -8.71
C PRO A 134 5.68 -7.47 -9.21
N ALA A 135 5.06 -6.71 -8.30
CA ALA A 135 4.36 -5.46 -8.64
C ALA A 135 4.77 -4.29 -7.74
N TRP A 136 4.72 -4.47 -6.43
CA TRP A 136 4.96 -3.38 -5.48
C TRP A 136 5.49 -3.88 -4.15
N PHE A 137 6.12 -2.99 -3.41
CA PHE A 137 6.64 -3.29 -2.09
C PHE A 137 6.47 -2.12 -1.12
N THR A 138 6.52 -2.42 0.17
CA THR A 138 6.62 -1.44 1.26
C THR A 138 7.94 -1.63 2.01
N LEU A 139 8.40 -0.55 2.64
CA LEU A 139 9.64 -0.53 3.44
C LEU A 139 9.33 -0.12 4.88
N ALA A 140 9.65 -0.98 5.84
CA ALA A 140 9.72 -0.62 7.25
C ALA A 140 11.19 -0.55 7.68
N LEU A 141 11.62 0.64 8.09
CA LEU A 141 13.01 0.94 8.42
C LEU A 141 13.11 1.43 9.86
N THR A 142 13.77 0.66 10.73
CA THR A 142 14.03 1.05 12.11
C THR A 142 15.51 1.36 12.28
N MET A 143 15.83 2.50 12.90
CA MET A 143 17.21 2.89 13.20
C MET A 143 17.32 3.73 14.48
N PRO A 144 18.45 3.67 15.21
CA PRO A 144 18.59 4.38 16.47
C PRO A 144 18.66 5.90 16.27
N GLU A 145 19.26 6.32 15.16
CA GLU A 145 19.39 7.71 14.74
C GLU A 145 19.43 7.77 13.20
N ALA A 146 18.85 8.83 12.64
CA ALA A 146 18.85 9.07 11.21
C ALA A 146 20.25 9.48 10.72
N ASP A 147 20.77 8.73 9.75
CA ASP A 147 22.05 9.00 9.09
C ASP A 147 21.78 9.27 7.60
N ASN A 148 21.94 10.53 7.19
CA ASN A 148 21.59 10.98 5.85
C ASN A 148 22.49 10.36 4.76
N ASP A 149 23.78 10.14 5.02
CA ASP A 149 24.68 9.50 4.04
C ASP A 149 24.28 8.04 3.85
N TRP A 150 24.05 7.35 4.97
CA TRP A 150 23.58 5.96 4.96
C TRP A 150 22.25 5.82 4.20
N LEU A 151 21.28 6.69 4.52
CA LEU A 151 19.96 6.71 3.89
C LEU A 151 20.00 7.01 2.40
N ALA A 152 20.84 7.97 1.97
CA ALA A 152 21.03 8.30 0.56
C ALA A 152 21.53 7.08 -0.22
N ARG A 153 22.57 6.41 0.29
CA ARG A 153 23.21 5.26 -0.36
C ARG A 153 22.30 4.03 -0.38
N PHE A 154 21.64 3.74 0.74
CA PHE A 154 20.66 2.66 0.86
C PHE A 154 19.46 2.87 -0.09
N SER A 155 18.86 4.06 -0.06
CA SER A 155 17.67 4.35 -0.87
C SER A 155 18.00 4.35 -2.37
N GLN A 156 19.17 4.86 -2.77
CA GLN A 156 19.60 4.85 -4.16
C GLN A 156 19.70 3.44 -4.73
N SER A 157 20.40 2.54 -4.03
CA SER A 157 20.59 1.15 -4.52
C SER A 157 19.28 0.35 -4.52
N LEU A 158 18.41 0.59 -3.52
CA LEU A 158 17.07 0.01 -3.45
C LEU A 158 16.22 0.45 -4.65
N LYS A 159 16.23 1.75 -4.97
CA LYS A 159 15.49 2.32 -6.11
C LYS A 159 15.98 1.79 -7.45
N GLU A 160 17.30 1.65 -7.61
CA GLU A 160 17.89 1.04 -8.81
C GLU A 160 17.33 -0.36 -9.04
N LEU A 161 17.42 -1.24 -8.03
CA LEU A 161 16.87 -2.59 -8.16
C LEU A 161 15.35 -2.60 -8.36
N ALA A 162 14.63 -1.68 -7.71
CA ALA A 162 13.18 -1.56 -7.89
C ALA A 162 12.81 -1.20 -9.33
N ARG A 163 13.53 -0.26 -9.96
CA ARG A 163 13.36 0.09 -11.38
C ARG A 163 13.68 -1.09 -12.29
N ASP A 164 14.84 -1.73 -12.06
CA ASP A 164 15.28 -2.88 -12.85
C ASP A 164 14.29 -4.05 -12.78
N SER A 165 13.60 -4.20 -11.65
CA SER A 165 12.61 -5.26 -11.42
C SER A 165 11.18 -4.85 -11.75
N GLY A 166 10.95 -3.61 -12.19
CA GLY A 166 9.60 -3.10 -12.52
C GLY A 166 8.65 -3.00 -11.33
N VAL A 167 9.17 -2.88 -10.10
CA VAL A 167 8.37 -2.80 -8.87
C VAL A 167 8.31 -1.38 -8.30
N ALA A 168 7.15 -1.00 -7.79
CA ALA A 168 6.91 0.31 -7.17
C ALA A 168 7.05 0.24 -5.64
N LEU A 169 7.76 1.19 -5.04
CA LEU A 169 7.63 1.42 -3.60
C LEU A 169 6.33 2.20 -3.38
N ILE A 170 5.39 1.61 -2.65
CA ILE A 170 4.04 2.17 -2.48
C ILE A 170 3.80 2.81 -1.12
N GLY A 171 4.74 2.65 -0.19
CA GLY A 171 4.61 3.17 1.17
C GLY A 171 5.64 2.55 2.10
N GLY A 172 5.54 2.90 3.37
CA GLY A 172 6.48 2.42 4.36
C GLY A 172 6.34 3.16 5.67
N ASP A 173 7.17 2.76 6.62
CA ASP A 173 7.30 3.41 7.91
C ASP A 173 8.77 3.52 8.28
N THR A 174 9.15 4.62 8.93
CA THR A 174 10.48 4.81 9.50
C THR A 174 10.28 4.99 10.98
N THR A 175 11.03 4.25 11.79
CA THR A 175 10.86 4.24 13.25
C THR A 175 12.20 4.37 13.95
N ARG A 176 12.21 5.01 15.11
CA ARG A 176 13.39 5.03 15.99
C ARG A 176 13.49 3.76 16.84
N GLY A 177 14.61 3.04 16.75
CA GLY A 177 14.84 1.81 17.53
C GLY A 177 16.09 1.03 17.12
N PRO A 178 16.27 -0.23 17.57
CA PRO A 178 17.34 -1.09 17.07
C PRO A 178 17.29 -1.26 15.56
N TRP A 179 18.44 -1.49 14.92
CA TRP A 179 18.51 -1.52 13.46
C TRP A 179 17.66 -2.67 12.89
N SER A 180 16.73 -2.33 11.99
CA SER A 180 15.93 -3.32 11.27
C SER A 180 15.52 -2.78 9.92
N VAL A 181 15.63 -3.61 8.88
CA VAL A 181 15.10 -3.33 7.55
C VAL A 181 14.16 -4.46 7.18
N THR A 182 12.89 -4.12 6.95
CA THR A 182 11.87 -5.05 6.51
C THR A 182 11.26 -4.58 5.19
N ILE A 183 11.23 -5.46 4.20
CA ILE A 183 10.53 -5.23 2.94
C ILE A 183 9.40 -6.25 2.83
N ILE A 184 8.22 -5.74 2.49
CA ILE A 184 7.06 -6.57 2.14
C ILE A 184 6.79 -6.35 0.66
N SER A 185 7.16 -7.33 -0.15
CA SER A 185 6.93 -7.32 -1.59
C SER A 185 5.68 -8.11 -1.93
N ASN A 186 4.96 -7.65 -2.94
CA ASN A 186 3.75 -8.29 -3.43
C ASN A 186 3.81 -8.44 -4.95
N GLY A 187 3.15 -9.47 -5.43
CA GLY A 187 3.03 -9.76 -6.85
C GLY A 187 1.71 -10.44 -7.17
N TYR A 188 1.50 -10.70 -8.46
CA TYR A 188 0.30 -11.35 -8.96
C TYR A 188 0.58 -12.77 -9.40
N ILE A 189 -0.37 -13.66 -9.16
CA ILE A 189 -0.41 -14.99 -9.76
C ILE A 189 -1.82 -15.23 -10.33
N PRO A 190 -1.96 -15.78 -11.55
CA PRO A 190 -3.28 -16.09 -12.10
C PRO A 190 -4.06 -17.06 -11.20
N LEU A 191 -5.39 -16.96 -11.16
CA LEU A 191 -6.25 -17.88 -10.39
C LEU A 191 -6.05 -19.36 -10.80
N SER A 192 -5.60 -19.61 -12.04
CA SER A 192 -5.30 -20.93 -12.56
C SER A 192 -3.90 -21.45 -12.18
N GLY A 193 -3.09 -20.66 -11.47
CA GLY A 193 -1.70 -20.96 -11.12
C GLY A 193 -1.45 -21.21 -9.62
N ALA A 194 -2.51 -21.40 -8.82
CA ALA A 194 -2.43 -21.73 -7.40
C ALA A 194 -2.70 -23.21 -7.14
#